data_AF-A0A258YQ46-F1
#
_entry.id   AF-A0A258YQ46-F1
#
_cell.length_a   1.000
_cell.length_b   1.000
_cell.length_c   1.000
_cell.angle_alpha   90.00
_cell.angle_beta   90.00
_cell.angle_gamma   90.00
#
_symmetry.space_group_name_H-M   'P 1'
#
loop_
_entity.id
_entity.type
_entity.pdbx_description
1 polymer ?
#
loop_
_entity_poly.entity_id
_entity_poly.type
_entity_poly.pdbx_seq_one_letter_code
_entity_poly.pdbx_strand_id
1 'polypeptide(L)'
;MKKLLVFAFAAMLGFSANAQEASWKQMEDFHGVMSKTFHPAEEGNLKPLKTNIADLVAKAKAWESGAVPAGYDATVAKPILKKLVLKCYAVENAVKAKKSDKELTTLITATHDVFHELKEKCKPGEKH
;
A
#
# COMPACT_ATOMS: atom_id res chain seq x y z
N MET A 1 33.63 -45.08 -43.23
CA MET A 1 34.01 -44.87 -41.82
C MET A 1 33.12 -43.80 -41.22
N LYS A 2 32.34 -44.17 -40.21
CA LYS A 2 31.54 -43.29 -39.35
C LYS A 2 32.44 -42.22 -38.73
N LYS A 3 32.07 -40.94 -38.83
CA LYS A 3 32.38 -39.95 -37.79
C LYS A 3 31.12 -39.13 -37.48
N LEU A 4 30.60 -39.43 -36.30
CA LEU A 4 29.52 -38.78 -35.55
C LEU A 4 29.80 -37.28 -35.33
N LEU A 5 28.70 -36.50 -35.35
CA LEU A 5 28.21 -35.50 -34.37
C LEU A 5 29.19 -34.42 -33.84
N VAL A 6 28.79 -33.19 -33.48
CA VAL A 6 27.59 -32.73 -32.75
C VAL A 6 27.39 -31.24 -33.09
N PHE A 7 26.19 -30.82 -33.47
CA PHE A 7 25.80 -29.42 -33.42
C PHE A 7 25.58 -29.03 -31.96
N ALA A 8 26.48 -28.23 -31.39
CA ALA A 8 26.30 -27.65 -30.06
C ALA A 8 25.31 -26.49 -30.16
N PHE A 9 24.03 -26.77 -29.91
CA PHE A 9 23.03 -25.72 -29.69
C PHE A 9 23.19 -25.25 -28.24
N ALA A 10 23.98 -24.20 -28.03
CA ALA A 10 24.06 -23.52 -26.75
C ALA A 10 22.72 -22.81 -26.51
N ALA A 11 21.79 -23.49 -25.84
CA ALA A 11 20.61 -22.86 -25.29
C ALA A 11 21.06 -21.90 -24.19
N MET A 12 21.16 -20.61 -24.51
CA MET A 12 21.20 -19.56 -23.51
C MET A 12 19.89 -19.62 -22.73
N LEU A 13 19.91 -20.28 -21.57
CA LEU A 13 18.90 -20.06 -20.54
C LEU A 13 19.11 -18.64 -20.05
N GLY A 14 18.40 -17.69 -20.69
CA GLY A 14 18.23 -16.35 -20.15
C GLY A 14 17.58 -16.47 -18.79
N PHE A 15 18.34 -16.24 -17.73
CA PHE A 15 17.76 -15.92 -16.43
C PHE A 15 17.06 -14.58 -16.61
N SER A 16 15.76 -14.63 -16.91
CA SER A 16 14.89 -13.49 -16.67
C SER A 16 14.86 -13.31 -15.16
N ALA A 17 15.68 -12.38 -14.66
CA ALA A 17 15.48 -11.80 -13.34
C ALA A 17 14.12 -11.10 -13.41
N ASN A 18 13.05 -11.84 -13.13
CA ASN A 18 11.78 -11.23 -12.76
C ASN A 18 12.13 -10.34 -11.56
N ALA A 19 12.10 -9.03 -11.76
CA ALA A 19 12.22 -8.07 -10.68
C ALA A 19 11.00 -8.28 -9.79
N GLN A 20 11.07 -9.27 -8.89
CA GLN A 20 10.05 -9.51 -7.91
C GLN A 20 10.02 -8.27 -7.06
N GLU A 21 8.91 -7.55 -7.16
CA GLU A 21 8.67 -6.36 -6.39
C GLU A 21 8.99 -6.62 -4.92
N ALA A 22 9.84 -5.78 -4.32
CA ALA A 22 10.13 -5.87 -2.90
C ALA A 22 8.80 -5.76 -2.13
N SER A 23 8.40 -6.86 -1.49
CA SER A 23 7.17 -6.93 -0.74
C SER A 23 7.32 -6.13 0.54
N TRP A 24 6.29 -5.33 0.85
CA TRP A 24 6.25 -4.58 2.10
C TRP A 24 5.01 -4.99 2.88
N LYS A 25 5.14 -6.04 3.72
CA LYS A 25 3.99 -6.67 4.38
C LYS A 25 3.06 -5.68 5.10
N GLN A 26 3.62 -4.68 5.79
CA GLN A 26 2.82 -3.69 6.50
C GLN A 26 2.02 -2.77 5.57
N MET A 27 2.53 -2.51 4.36
CA MET A 27 1.79 -1.82 3.30
C MET A 27 0.56 -2.63 2.88
N GLU A 28 0.74 -3.93 2.62
CA GLU A 28 -0.36 -4.83 2.24
C GLU A 28 -1.39 -4.98 3.37
N ASP A 29 -0.92 -5.13 4.62
CA ASP A 29 -1.81 -5.21 5.78
C ASP A 29 -2.63 -3.92 5.95
N PHE A 30 -2.03 -2.75 5.72
CA PHE A 30 -2.73 -1.48 5.73
C PHE A 30 -3.71 -1.37 4.56
N HIS A 31 -3.28 -1.68 3.34
CA HIS A 31 -4.11 -1.62 2.14
C HIS A 31 -5.33 -2.54 2.26
N GLY A 32 -5.17 -3.73 2.84
CA GLY A 32 -6.28 -4.65 3.09
C GLY A 32 -7.37 -4.09 4.01
N VAL A 33 -7.03 -3.25 4.99
CA VAL A 33 -8.02 -2.56 5.83
C VAL A 33 -8.53 -1.31 5.12
N MET A 34 -7.66 -0.55 4.46
CA MET A 34 -8.04 0.63 3.67
C MET A 34 -9.10 0.27 2.63
N SER A 35 -8.88 -0.74 1.80
CA SER A 35 -9.82 -1.21 0.76
C SER A 35 -11.19 -1.58 1.34
N LYS A 36 -11.23 -2.24 2.51
CA LYS A 36 -12.49 -2.59 3.19
C LYS A 36 -13.22 -1.40 3.82
N THR A 37 -12.57 -0.25 3.96
CA THR A 37 -13.14 0.95 4.59
C THR A 37 -13.45 2.05 3.58
N PHE A 38 -12.54 2.32 2.66
CA PHE A 38 -12.64 3.35 1.64
C PHE A 38 -13.63 2.98 0.53
N HIS A 39 -13.51 1.83 -0.13
CA HIS A 39 -14.39 1.50 -1.27
C HIS A 39 -15.88 1.48 -0.89
N PRO A 40 -16.31 0.88 0.24
CA PRO A 40 -17.71 1.01 0.66
C PRO A 40 -18.12 2.46 0.97
N ALA A 41 -17.20 3.31 1.41
CA ALA A 41 -17.49 4.72 1.70
C ALA A 41 -17.71 5.56 0.43
N GLU A 42 -17.15 5.15 -0.71
CA GLU A 42 -17.44 5.76 -2.03
C GLU A 42 -18.92 5.61 -2.40
N GLU A 43 -19.53 4.51 -1.96
CA GLU A 43 -20.95 4.20 -2.17
C GLU A 43 -21.83 4.68 -1.00
N GLY A 44 -21.27 5.44 -0.05
CA GLY A 44 -22.00 5.95 1.12
C GLY A 44 -22.21 4.94 2.24
N ASN A 45 -21.62 3.74 2.16
CA ASN A 45 -21.65 2.77 3.25
C ASN A 45 -20.47 2.99 4.21
N LEU A 46 -20.68 3.83 5.22
CA LEU A 46 -19.65 4.19 6.22
C LEU A 46 -19.57 3.21 7.39
N LYS A 47 -20.40 2.15 7.42
CA LYS A 47 -20.39 1.16 8.51
C LYS A 47 -19.04 0.42 8.61
N PRO A 48 -18.43 -0.07 7.52
CA PRO A 48 -17.11 -0.69 7.57
C PRO A 48 -16.02 0.24 8.11
N LEU A 49 -16.03 1.53 7.70
CA LEU A 49 -15.09 2.52 8.23
C LEU A 49 -15.22 2.65 9.75
N LYS A 50 -16.44 2.88 10.25
CA LYS A 50 -16.71 3.07 11.68
C LYS A 50 -16.30 1.84 12.52
N THR A 51 -16.49 0.63 11.99
CA THR A 51 -16.13 -0.62 12.67
C THR A 51 -14.61 -0.88 12.69
N ASN A 52 -13.88 -0.52 11.63
CA ASN A 52 -12.48 -0.92 11.45
C ASN A 52 -11.48 0.23 11.69
N ILE A 53 -11.93 1.41 12.13
CA ILE A 53 -11.06 2.59 12.23
C ILE A 53 -9.87 2.39 13.19
N ALA A 54 -10.06 1.67 14.30
CA ALA A 54 -8.97 1.35 15.22
C ALA A 54 -7.91 0.45 14.57
N ASP A 55 -8.34 -0.52 13.75
CA ASP A 55 -7.42 -1.39 13.01
C ASP A 55 -6.68 -0.61 11.92
N LEU A 56 -7.37 0.29 11.20
CA LEU A 56 -6.75 1.15 10.18
C LEU A 56 -5.62 1.99 10.78
N VAL A 57 -5.86 2.62 11.94
CA VAL A 57 -4.83 3.36 12.69
C VAL A 57 -3.69 2.44 13.13
N ALA A 58 -4.00 1.26 13.68
CA ALA A 58 -2.99 0.32 14.13
C ALA A 58 -2.07 -0.16 12.99
N LYS A 59 -2.63 -0.46 11.82
CA LYS A 59 -1.85 -0.85 10.63
C LYS A 59 -0.99 0.30 10.11
N ALA A 60 -1.50 1.52 10.08
CA ALA A 60 -0.72 2.69 9.68
C ALA A 60 0.50 2.88 10.57
N LYS A 61 0.34 2.77 11.90
CA LYS A 61 1.44 2.88 12.87
C LYS A 61 2.45 1.74 12.76
N ALA A 62 1.95 0.51 12.57
CA ALA A 62 2.81 -0.65 12.36
C ALA A 62 3.65 -0.48 11.09
N TRP A 63 3.08 0.12 10.05
CA TRP A 63 3.80 0.43 8.83
C TRP A 63 4.83 1.56 9.02
N GLU A 64 4.45 2.66 9.66
CA GLU A 64 5.36 3.76 9.99
C GLU A 64 6.58 3.30 10.81
N SER A 65 6.35 2.39 11.77
CA SER A 65 7.39 1.86 12.65
C SER A 65 8.23 0.75 12.00
N GLY A 66 7.77 0.21 10.87
CA GLY A 66 8.42 -0.90 10.17
C GLY A 66 9.71 -0.49 9.47
N ALA A 67 10.58 -1.46 9.23
CA ALA A 67 11.73 -1.26 8.36
C ALA A 67 11.26 -0.98 6.92
N VAL A 68 11.84 0.04 6.29
CA VAL A 68 11.65 0.31 4.86
C VAL A 68 12.47 -0.73 4.09
N PRO A 69 11.84 -1.56 3.23
CA PRO A 69 12.56 -2.59 2.49
C PRO A 69 13.57 -2.01 1.51
N ALA A 70 14.57 -2.80 1.14
CA ALA A 70 15.47 -2.45 0.05
C ALA A 70 14.66 -2.21 -1.24
N GLY A 71 15.02 -1.16 -1.99
CA GLY A 71 14.30 -0.73 -3.19
C GLY A 71 13.26 0.37 -2.98
N TYR A 72 12.96 0.75 -1.74
CA TYR A 72 12.16 1.94 -1.44
C TYR A 72 13.04 3.07 -0.91
N ASP A 73 12.74 4.31 -1.28
CA ASP A 73 13.41 5.48 -0.72
C ASP A 73 12.88 5.78 0.70
N ALA A 74 13.67 5.47 1.71
CA ALA A 74 13.32 5.72 3.10
C ALA A 74 13.19 7.21 3.47
N THR A 75 13.89 8.10 2.75
CA THR A 75 13.83 9.56 2.98
C THR A 75 12.51 10.14 2.47
N VAL A 76 11.93 9.53 1.44
CA VAL A 76 10.61 9.87 0.90
C VAL A 76 9.50 9.14 1.67
N ALA A 77 9.67 7.86 1.99
CA ALA A 77 8.63 7.06 2.61
C ALA A 77 8.27 7.51 4.03
N LYS A 78 9.29 7.77 4.87
CA LYS A 78 9.09 8.13 6.29
C LYS A 78 8.20 9.36 6.52
N PRO A 79 8.39 10.51 5.85
CA PRO A 79 7.51 11.66 6.04
C PRO A 79 6.07 11.41 5.55
N ILE A 80 5.88 10.63 4.48
CA ILE A 80 4.54 10.31 3.96
C ILE A 80 3.83 9.32 4.91
N LEU A 81 4.54 8.33 5.47
CA LEU A 81 4.00 7.43 6.48
C LEU A 81 3.55 8.17 7.75
N LYS A 82 4.32 9.16 8.21
CA LYS A 82 3.91 10.06 9.31
C LYS A 82 2.61 10.80 8.97
N LYS A 83 2.52 11.35 7.76
CA LYS A 83 1.31 12.02 7.25
C LYS A 83 0.12 11.06 7.21
N LEU A 84 0.32 9.82 6.75
CA LEU A 84 -0.70 8.78 6.68
C LEU A 84 -1.25 8.46 8.08
N VAL A 85 -0.38 8.26 9.07
CA VAL A 85 -0.79 8.02 10.46
C VAL A 85 -1.62 9.18 11.01
N LEU A 86 -1.20 10.42 10.79
CA LEU A 86 -1.95 11.61 11.20
C LEU A 86 -3.33 11.68 10.53
N LYS A 87 -3.45 11.30 9.26
CA LYS A 87 -4.73 11.24 8.54
C LYS A 87 -5.64 10.14 9.11
N CYS A 88 -5.11 8.95 9.39
CA CYS A 88 -5.87 7.89 10.05
C CYS A 88 -6.40 8.35 11.42
N TYR A 89 -5.59 9.05 12.21
CA TYR A 89 -6.05 9.64 13.48
C TYR A 89 -7.13 10.71 13.29
N ALA A 90 -7.04 11.53 12.25
CA ALA A 90 -8.09 12.52 11.94
C ALA A 90 -9.43 11.82 11.62
N VAL A 91 -9.41 10.73 10.86
CA VAL A 91 -10.60 9.92 10.59
C VAL A 91 -11.12 9.29 11.89
N GLU A 92 -10.25 8.73 12.74
CA GLU A 92 -10.64 8.15 14.03
C GLU A 92 -11.32 9.17 14.95
N ASN A 93 -10.73 10.37 15.06
CA ASN A 93 -11.31 11.46 15.84
C ASN A 93 -12.67 11.90 15.28
N ALA A 94 -12.83 11.95 13.95
CA ALA A 94 -14.10 12.27 13.33
C ALA A 94 -15.17 11.20 13.56
N VAL A 95 -14.80 9.92 13.53
CA VAL A 95 -15.69 8.80 13.88
C VAL A 95 -16.14 8.90 15.34
N LYS A 96 -15.20 9.12 16.27
CA LYS A 96 -15.50 9.29 17.71
C LYS A 96 -16.38 10.52 17.97
N ALA A 97 -16.16 11.59 17.23
CA ALA A 97 -16.96 12.81 17.28
C ALA A 97 -18.30 12.72 16.52
N LYS A 98 -18.64 11.57 15.93
CA LYS A 98 -19.88 11.34 15.16
C LYS A 98 -20.12 12.39 14.08
N LYS A 99 -19.05 12.76 13.36
CA LYS A 99 -19.12 13.69 12.23
C LYS A 99 -20.03 13.15 11.12
N SER A 100 -20.47 14.05 10.24
CA SER A 100 -21.36 13.70 9.14
C SER A 100 -20.69 12.69 8.20
N ASP A 101 -21.49 11.86 7.53
CA ASP A 101 -20.95 10.89 6.57
C ASP A 101 -20.17 11.59 5.45
N LYS A 102 -20.58 12.79 5.03
CA LYS A 102 -19.84 13.63 4.06
C LYS A 102 -18.43 13.99 4.58
N GLU A 103 -18.31 14.40 5.84
CA GLU A 103 -17.00 14.70 6.44
C GLU A 103 -16.15 13.43 6.54
N LEU A 104 -16.75 12.30 6.93
CA LEU A 104 -16.04 11.02 7.03
C LEU A 104 -15.54 10.53 5.66
N THR A 105 -16.38 10.59 4.62
CA THR A 105 -15.99 10.27 3.24
C THR A 105 -14.85 11.17 2.78
N THR A 106 -14.94 12.48 3.01
CA THR A 106 -13.85 13.42 2.65
C THR A 106 -12.53 13.06 3.32
N LEU A 107 -12.56 12.70 4.61
CA LEU A 107 -11.37 12.36 5.37
C LEU A 107 -10.76 11.01 4.94
N ILE A 108 -11.59 9.98 4.68
CA ILE A 108 -11.08 8.68 4.24
C ILE A 108 -10.53 8.74 2.81
N THR A 109 -11.16 9.50 1.89
CA THR A 109 -10.62 9.79 0.56
C THR A 109 -9.25 10.46 0.68
N ALA A 110 -9.13 11.52 1.49
CA ALA A 110 -7.84 12.18 1.68
C ALA A 110 -6.78 11.31 2.37
N THR A 111 -7.18 10.24 3.07
CA THR A 111 -6.26 9.25 3.65
C THR A 111 -5.79 8.26 2.58
N HIS A 112 -6.71 7.83 1.71
CA HIS A 112 -6.43 7.00 0.55
C HIS A 112 -5.47 7.69 -0.45
N ASP A 113 -5.65 8.99 -0.70
CA ASP A 113 -4.75 9.77 -1.54
C ASP A 113 -3.30 9.79 -1.01
N VAL A 114 -3.11 9.82 0.31
CA VAL A 114 -1.76 9.76 0.91
C VAL A 114 -1.14 8.38 0.75
N PHE A 115 -1.95 7.31 0.75
CA PHE A 115 -1.47 5.98 0.41
C PHE A 115 -0.97 5.93 -1.04
N HIS A 116 -1.72 6.49 -1.99
CA HIS A 116 -1.26 6.58 -3.38
C HIS A 116 -0.01 7.45 -3.53
N GLU A 117 0.05 8.60 -2.84
CA GLU A 117 1.24 9.45 -2.83
C GLU A 117 2.48 8.65 -2.39
N LEU A 118 2.35 7.81 -1.35
CA LEU A 118 3.44 6.95 -0.88
C LEU A 118 3.85 5.92 -1.95
N LYS A 119 2.87 5.27 -2.57
CA LYS A 119 3.09 4.27 -3.62
C LYS A 119 3.77 4.89 -4.83
N GLU A 120 3.26 5.99 -5.36
CA GLU A 120 3.80 6.68 -6.53
C GLU A 120 5.22 7.22 -6.29
N LYS A 121 5.45 7.87 -5.15
CA LYS A 121 6.74 8.53 -4.87
C LYS A 121 7.83 7.57 -4.39
N CYS A 122 7.46 6.50 -3.70
CA CYS A 122 8.44 5.51 -3.22
C CYS A 122 8.62 4.34 -4.18
N LYS A 123 7.69 4.16 -5.13
CA LYS A 123 7.73 3.11 -6.15
C LYS A 123 6.93 3.50 -7.39
N PRO A 124 7.54 4.27 -8.32
CA PRO A 124 6.86 4.69 -9.54
C PRO A 124 6.44 3.48 -10.39
N GLY A 125 5.16 3.39 -10.79
CA GLY A 125 4.71 2.45 -11.83
C GLY A 125 3.49 1.58 -11.54
N GLU A 126 2.88 1.65 -10.35
CA GLU A 126 1.65 0.89 -10.08
C GLU A 126 0.43 1.62 -10.70
N LYS A 127 -0.27 0.95 -11.60
CA LYS A 127 -1.56 1.40 -12.13
C LYS A 127 -2.67 0.83 -11.24
N HIS A 128 -3.50 1.72 -10.67
CA HIS A 128 -4.73 1.36 -9.98
C HIS A 128 -5.88 1.28 -10.97
#